data_AF-A0A7C3Y443-F1
#
_entry.id   AF-A0A7C3Y443-F1
#
_cell.length_a   1.000
_cell.length_b   1.000
_cell.length_c   1.000
_cell.angle_alpha   90.00
_cell.angle_beta   90.00
_cell.angle_gamma   90.00
#
_symmetry.space_group_name_H-M   'P 1'
#
loop_
_entity.id
_entity.type
_entity.pdbx_description
1 polymer ?
#
loop_
_entity_poly.entity_id
_entity_poly.type
_entity_poly.pdbx_seq_one_letter_code
_entity_poly.pdbx_strand_id
1 'polypeptide(L)'
;MISPDVQFLDMDPWHWRRLYDAVFAKKQGRGLTILVRDGRIAKIHGSFVGLQGEWESLDASDPGALARTLYETVRPDWVEVLDVAALRDYGVAVQTMHDWREDADAYLARCFRALHHFPAGLVRYPPWPHELEIAGIAHSALARFVAQVPDGQTLVLGVFEGDEIWACVICRIVSGRIVLIAGSDSFLAEGVHWARWIETYKEFLASVEAAVGEPYFALFCARSVFQQLITEERKWDLLLDSIRRKQAVVYPTVERLSSRERVK
;
A
#
# COMPACT_ATOMS: atom_id res chain seq x y z
N MET A 1 -0.94 -1.74 13.60
CA MET A 1 0.36 -1.20 13.20
C MET A 1 0.36 0.32 13.12
N ILE A 2 -0.70 0.96 12.62
CA ILE A 2 -0.84 2.41 12.53
C ILE A 2 -1.68 2.86 13.72
N SER A 3 -1.16 3.80 14.51
CA SER A 3 -1.84 4.34 15.69
C SER A 3 -3.22 4.93 15.31
N PRO A 4 -4.25 4.79 16.17
CA PRO A 4 -5.51 5.53 15.98
C PRO A 4 -5.29 7.06 15.96
N ASP A 5 -4.26 7.53 16.67
CA ASP A 5 -3.88 8.95 16.75
C ASP A 5 -2.72 9.31 15.81
N VAL A 6 -2.58 8.59 14.68
CA VAL A 6 -1.51 8.85 13.71
C VAL A 6 -1.59 10.28 13.18
N GLN A 7 -0.44 10.95 13.15
CA GLN A 7 -0.31 12.27 12.54
C GLN A 7 0.08 12.14 11.07
N PHE A 8 -0.52 12.99 10.24
CA PHE A 8 -0.18 13.13 8.82
C PHE A 8 0.37 14.52 8.57
N LEU A 9 1.60 14.63 8.07
CA LEU A 9 2.26 15.92 7.79
C LEU A 9 2.70 16.00 6.32
N ASP A 10 2.30 17.09 5.65
CA ASP A 10 2.64 17.41 4.26
C ASP A 10 2.68 16.21 3.31
N MET A 11 1.63 15.37 3.41
CA MET A 11 1.44 14.27 2.49
C MET A 11 1.00 14.81 1.14
N ASP A 12 1.95 14.98 0.22
CA ASP A 12 1.64 15.26 -1.18
C ASP A 12 0.78 14.09 -1.74
N PRO A 13 -0.48 14.37 -2.17
CA PRO A 13 -1.36 13.36 -2.72
C PRO A 13 -0.76 12.63 -3.93
N TRP A 14 0.09 13.28 -4.73
CA TRP A 14 0.74 12.70 -5.89
C TRP A 14 1.87 11.75 -5.49
N HIS A 15 2.69 12.10 -4.49
CA HIS A 15 3.70 11.18 -3.95
C HIS A 15 3.04 9.91 -3.40
N TRP A 16 1.97 10.09 -2.63
CA TRP A 16 1.21 8.97 -2.08
C TRP A 16 0.57 8.12 -3.17
N ARG A 17 -0.08 8.75 -4.16
CA ARG A 17 -0.69 8.06 -5.29
C ARG A 17 0.34 7.24 -6.07
N ARG A 18 1.52 7.81 -6.33
CA ARG A 18 2.63 7.15 -7.02
C ARG A 18 3.16 5.93 -6.24
N LEU A 19 3.40 6.06 -4.94
CA LEU A 19 3.79 4.93 -4.08
C LEU A 19 2.69 3.86 -4.04
N TYR A 20 1.44 4.28 -3.87
CA TYR A 20 0.30 3.38 -3.90
C TYR A 20 0.25 2.61 -5.22
N ASP A 21 0.33 3.30 -6.35
CA ASP A 21 0.30 2.67 -7.67
C ASP A 21 1.51 1.75 -7.88
N ALA A 22 2.72 2.11 -7.41
CA ALA A 22 3.88 1.23 -7.55
C ALA A 22 3.77 -0.04 -6.69
N VAL A 23 3.36 0.09 -5.42
CA VAL A 23 3.36 -1.01 -4.45
C VAL A 23 2.09 -1.85 -4.56
N PHE A 24 0.94 -1.20 -4.70
CA PHE A 24 -0.38 -1.85 -4.62
C PHE A 24 -1.03 -2.08 -5.97
N ALA A 25 -0.65 -1.36 -7.03
CA ALA A 25 -1.11 -1.74 -8.36
C ALA A 25 -0.32 -2.98 -8.81
N LYS A 26 -0.72 -4.16 -8.29
CA LYS A 26 -0.75 -5.35 -9.15
C LYS A 26 -1.36 -4.88 -10.47
N LYS A 27 -0.64 -5.08 -11.59
CA LYS A 27 -1.03 -4.71 -12.97
C LYS A 27 -2.54 -4.52 -13.01
N GLN A 28 -3.02 -3.29 -13.23
CA GLN A 28 -4.46 -3.01 -13.29
C GLN A 28 -5.13 -4.08 -14.12
N GLY A 29 -5.69 -5.08 -13.44
CA GLY A 29 -6.26 -6.19 -14.15
C GLY A 29 -7.55 -5.72 -14.77
N ARG A 30 -7.98 -6.46 -15.77
CA ARG A 30 -9.28 -6.31 -16.38
C ARG A 30 -10.30 -6.78 -15.34
N GLY A 31 -10.81 -5.87 -14.54
CA GLY A 31 -11.82 -6.12 -13.53
C GLY A 31 -13.20 -5.83 -14.08
N LEU A 32 -14.19 -6.60 -13.61
CA LEU A 32 -15.60 -6.34 -13.84
C LEU A 32 -16.31 -6.19 -12.49
N THR A 33 -17.00 -5.09 -12.26
CA THR A 33 -17.82 -4.84 -11.07
C THR A 33 -19.28 -4.73 -11.47
N ILE A 34 -20.12 -5.56 -10.88
CA ILE A 34 -21.57 -5.63 -11.12
C ILE A 34 -22.29 -5.20 -9.85
N LEU A 35 -23.17 -4.22 -9.98
CA LEU A 35 -24.07 -3.81 -8.92
C LEU A 35 -25.41 -4.52 -9.14
N VAL A 36 -25.87 -5.27 -8.15
CA VAL A 36 -27.15 -5.97 -8.16
C VAL A 36 -28.11 -5.29 -7.19
N ARG A 37 -29.37 -5.15 -7.60
CA ARG A 37 -30.45 -4.65 -6.77
C ARG A 37 -31.69 -5.49 -7.03
N ASP A 38 -32.26 -6.03 -5.96
CA ASP A 38 -33.49 -6.83 -6.00
C ASP A 38 -33.37 -8.01 -6.99
N GLY A 39 -32.21 -8.69 -7.00
CA GLY A 39 -31.93 -9.83 -7.87
C GLY A 39 -31.75 -9.49 -9.36
N ARG A 40 -31.57 -8.20 -9.70
CA ARG A 40 -31.35 -7.71 -11.06
C ARG A 40 -30.06 -6.90 -11.16
N ILE A 41 -29.42 -6.96 -12.32
CA ILE A 41 -28.25 -6.13 -12.62
C ILE A 41 -28.72 -4.67 -12.73
N ALA A 42 -28.24 -3.83 -11.80
CA ALA A 42 -28.49 -2.39 -11.81
C ALA A 42 -27.40 -1.63 -12.57
N LYS A 43 -26.15 -2.11 -12.52
CA LYS A 43 -25.02 -1.48 -13.21
C LYS A 43 -23.91 -2.48 -13.44
N ILE A 44 -23.19 -2.31 -14.55
CA ILE A 44 -21.92 -3.00 -14.82
C ILE A 44 -20.87 -1.94 -15.10
N HIS A 45 -19.69 -2.12 -14.51
CA HIS A 45 -18.52 -1.30 -14.75
C HIS A 45 -17.32 -2.21 -15.01
N GLY A 46 -16.62 -2.01 -16.13
CA GLY A 46 -15.35 -2.68 -16.39
C GLY A 46 -14.21 -1.68 -16.39
N SER A 47 -13.05 -2.10 -15.92
CA SER A 47 -11.81 -1.30 -15.99
C SER A 47 -11.18 -1.28 -17.39
N PHE A 48 -11.83 -1.88 -18.39
CA PHE A 48 -11.32 -2.02 -19.76
C PHE A 48 -12.39 -1.69 -20.81
N VAL A 49 -11.93 -1.24 -21.98
CA VAL A 49 -12.79 -0.90 -23.12
C VAL A 49 -13.34 -2.18 -23.76
N GLY A 50 -14.63 -2.20 -24.12
CA GLY A 50 -15.23 -3.27 -24.92
C GLY A 50 -16.28 -4.16 -24.24
N LEU A 51 -16.89 -3.73 -23.13
CA LEU A 51 -18.09 -4.38 -22.61
C LEU A 51 -19.27 -4.17 -23.57
N GLN A 52 -19.53 -5.16 -24.42
CA GLN A 52 -20.71 -5.22 -25.28
C GLN A 52 -21.49 -6.51 -24.99
N GLY A 53 -22.79 -6.37 -24.75
CA GLY A 53 -23.69 -7.50 -24.48
C GLY A 53 -25.00 -7.04 -23.85
N GLU A 54 -26.05 -7.85 -23.98
CA GLU A 54 -27.33 -7.66 -23.29
C GLU A 54 -27.25 -8.35 -21.92
N TRP A 55 -26.76 -7.61 -20.93
CA TRP A 55 -26.53 -8.16 -19.59
C TRP A 55 -27.77 -8.11 -18.69
N GLU A 56 -28.73 -7.25 -19.03
CA GLU A 56 -29.98 -7.05 -18.27
C GLU A 56 -30.86 -8.31 -18.21
N SER A 57 -30.63 -9.26 -19.12
CA SER A 57 -31.33 -10.55 -19.18
C SER A 57 -30.68 -11.65 -18.33
N LEU A 58 -29.48 -11.43 -17.80
CA LEU A 58 -28.81 -12.39 -16.94
C LEU A 58 -29.49 -12.43 -15.57
N ASP A 59 -29.73 -13.64 -15.07
CA ASP A 59 -30.20 -13.85 -13.72
C ASP A 59 -29.14 -13.42 -12.71
N ALA A 60 -29.50 -12.49 -11.83
CA ALA A 60 -28.65 -11.98 -10.75
C ALA A 60 -29.18 -12.36 -9.37
N SER A 61 -30.10 -13.33 -9.28
CA SER A 61 -30.58 -13.90 -8.02
C SER A 61 -29.53 -14.76 -7.31
N ASP A 62 -28.54 -15.28 -8.05
CA ASP A 62 -27.33 -15.93 -7.52
C ASP A 62 -26.08 -15.15 -7.95
N PRO A 63 -25.58 -14.22 -7.10
CA PRO A 63 -24.35 -13.47 -7.34
C PRO A 63 -23.12 -14.35 -7.58
N GLY A 64 -23.08 -15.55 -6.97
CA GLY A 64 -22.00 -16.52 -7.11
C GLY A 64 -21.96 -17.18 -8.49
N ALA A 65 -23.12 -17.56 -9.02
CA ALA A 65 -23.25 -18.07 -10.38
C ALA A 65 -22.96 -16.96 -11.40
N LEU A 66 -23.54 -15.78 -11.22
CA LEU A 66 -23.34 -14.62 -12.11
C LEU A 66 -21.86 -14.25 -12.25
N ALA A 67 -21.12 -14.18 -11.14
CA ALA A 67 -19.70 -13.85 -11.15
C ALA A 67 -18.88 -14.85 -12.00
N ARG A 68 -19.16 -16.15 -11.85
CA ARG A 68 -18.48 -17.22 -12.61
C ARG A 68 -18.81 -17.16 -14.09
N THR A 69 -20.09 -17.04 -14.44
CA THR A 69 -20.54 -16.93 -15.83
C THR A 69 -19.85 -15.76 -16.53
N LEU A 70 -19.82 -14.58 -15.90
CA LEU A 70 -19.17 -13.41 -16.48
C LEU A 70 -17.65 -13.55 -16.54
N TYR A 71 -17.04 -14.22 -15.56
CA TYR A 71 -15.61 -14.50 -15.58
C TYR A 71 -15.22 -15.39 -16.77
N GLU A 72 -15.99 -16.46 -17.01
CA GLU A 72 -15.73 -17.41 -18.10
C GLU A 72 -16.01 -16.79 -19.48
N THR A 73 -17.04 -15.95 -19.58
CA THR A 73 -17.50 -15.35 -20.84
C THR A 73 -16.64 -14.16 -21.25
N VAL A 74 -16.41 -13.21 -20.34
CA VAL A 74 -15.70 -11.95 -20.64
C VAL A 74 -14.18 -12.10 -20.49
N ARG A 75 -13.74 -13.16 -19.77
CA ARG A 75 -12.34 -13.42 -19.41
C ARG A 75 -11.64 -12.20 -18.78
N PRO A 76 -12.24 -11.54 -17.77
CA PRO A 76 -11.55 -10.57 -16.95
C PRO A 76 -10.56 -11.28 -16.01
N ASP A 77 -9.67 -10.53 -15.38
CA ASP A 77 -8.81 -11.03 -14.30
C ASP A 77 -9.60 -11.27 -13.01
N TRP A 78 -10.73 -10.58 -12.83
CA TRP A 78 -11.72 -10.85 -11.79
C TRP A 78 -13.09 -10.28 -12.11
N VAL A 79 -14.11 -10.84 -11.45
CA VAL A 79 -15.48 -10.33 -11.41
C VAL A 79 -15.90 -10.11 -9.96
N GLU A 80 -16.47 -8.95 -9.67
CA GLU A 80 -17.07 -8.60 -8.38
C GLU A 80 -18.57 -8.37 -8.57
N VAL A 81 -19.39 -9.01 -7.75
CA VAL A 81 -20.83 -8.77 -7.69
C VAL A 81 -21.15 -8.20 -6.32
N LEU A 82 -21.77 -7.03 -6.33
CA LEU A 82 -22.14 -6.24 -5.14
C LEU A 82 -23.65 -6.09 -5.12
N ASP A 83 -24.33 -6.89 -4.30
CA ASP A 83 -25.74 -6.68 -3.99
C ASP A 83 -25.90 -5.47 -3.05
N VAL A 84 -26.82 -4.57 -3.39
CA VAL A 84 -27.02 -3.31 -2.66
C VAL A 84 -27.49 -3.54 -1.22
N ALA A 85 -28.32 -4.56 -0.97
CA ALA A 85 -28.77 -4.88 0.39
C ALA A 85 -27.62 -5.46 1.20
N ALA A 86 -26.87 -6.41 0.64
CA ALA A 86 -25.69 -6.97 1.29
C ALA A 86 -24.60 -5.92 1.57
N LEU A 87 -24.40 -4.97 0.65
CA LEU A 87 -23.45 -3.86 0.84
C LEU A 87 -23.87 -2.95 2.00
N ARG A 88 -25.18 -2.71 2.15
CA ARG A 88 -25.72 -1.95 3.28
C ARG A 88 -25.50 -2.68 4.59
N ASP A 89 -25.81 -3.97 4.64
CA ASP A 89 -25.64 -4.79 5.85
C ASP A 89 -24.16 -4.88 6.25
N TYR A 90 -23.27 -5.04 5.27
CA TYR A 90 -21.82 -4.93 5.47
C TYR A 90 -21.41 -3.57 6.01
N GLY A 91 -21.95 -2.48 5.45
CA GLY A 91 -21.68 -1.13 5.93
C GLY A 91 -22.09 -0.91 7.39
N VAL A 92 -23.26 -1.41 7.78
CA VAL A 92 -23.72 -1.40 9.18
C VAL A 92 -22.76 -2.22 10.06
N ALA A 93 -22.41 -3.44 9.63
CA ALA A 93 -21.51 -4.30 10.38
C ALA A 93 -20.15 -3.62 10.61
N VAL A 94 -19.53 -3.06 9.57
CA VAL A 94 -18.26 -2.33 9.66
C VAL A 94 -18.34 -1.16 10.63
N GLN A 95 -19.39 -0.34 10.54
CA GLN A 95 -19.58 0.80 11.45
C GLN A 95 -19.74 0.36 12.91
N THR A 96 -20.44 -0.74 13.17
CA THR A 96 -20.62 -1.28 14.52
C THR A 96 -19.37 -1.97 15.08
N MET A 97 -18.44 -2.38 14.21
CA MET A 97 -17.19 -3.01 14.61
C MET A 97 -16.16 -2.00 15.13
N HIS A 98 -16.34 -0.70 14.96
CA HIS A 98 -15.31 0.28 15.26
C HIS A 98 -14.96 0.34 16.76
N ASP A 99 -13.71 0.03 17.09
CA ASP A 99 -13.10 0.29 18.39
C ASP A 99 -12.10 1.44 18.24
N TRP A 100 -12.36 2.57 18.91
CA TRP A 100 -11.51 3.76 18.81
C TRP A 100 -10.10 3.57 19.37
N ARG A 101 -9.86 2.50 20.13
CA ARG A 101 -8.54 2.13 20.66
C ARG A 101 -7.74 1.26 19.70
N GLU A 102 -8.38 0.74 18.65
CA GLU A 102 -7.75 -0.14 17.72
C GLU A 102 -6.88 0.63 16.73
N ASP A 103 -5.76 0.00 16.34
CA ASP A 103 -4.91 0.47 15.26
C ASP A 103 -5.71 0.56 13.94
N ALA A 104 -5.54 1.68 13.22
CA ALA A 104 -6.36 1.99 12.03
C ALA A 104 -6.28 0.90 10.94
N ASP A 105 -5.10 0.30 10.75
CA ASP A 105 -4.89 -0.79 9.80
C ASP A 105 -5.51 -2.12 10.26
N ALA A 106 -5.58 -2.36 11.58
CA ALA A 106 -6.23 -3.55 12.12
C ALA A 106 -7.75 -3.47 11.92
N TYR A 107 -8.33 -2.28 12.11
CA TYR A 107 -9.73 -2.01 11.76
C TYR A 107 -9.99 -2.25 10.27
N LEU A 108 -9.16 -1.69 9.37
CA LEU A 108 -9.29 -1.91 7.92
C LEU A 108 -9.16 -3.40 7.54
N ALA A 109 -8.21 -4.12 8.13
CA ALA A 109 -8.05 -5.55 7.90
C ALA A 109 -9.26 -6.36 8.40
N ARG A 110 -9.89 -5.95 9.52
CA ARG A 110 -11.14 -6.56 9.99
C ARG A 110 -12.31 -6.26 9.06
N CYS A 111 -12.42 -5.03 8.54
CA CYS A 111 -13.41 -4.69 7.52
C CYS A 111 -13.27 -5.60 6.29
N PHE A 112 -12.04 -5.75 5.79
CA PHE A 112 -11.78 -6.63 4.65
C PHE A 112 -12.18 -8.08 4.94
N ARG A 113 -11.83 -8.62 6.11
CA ARG A 113 -12.25 -9.97 6.52
C ARG A 113 -13.77 -10.10 6.66
N ALA A 114 -14.45 -9.05 7.12
CA ALA A 114 -15.90 -9.06 7.29
C ALA A 114 -16.65 -9.24 5.97
N LEU A 115 -16.06 -8.89 4.82
CA LEU A 115 -16.64 -9.19 3.50
C LEU A 115 -16.95 -10.68 3.32
N HIS A 116 -16.14 -11.58 3.90
CA HIS A 116 -16.36 -13.03 3.82
C HIS A 116 -17.61 -13.51 4.57
N HIS A 117 -18.21 -12.68 5.44
CA HIS A 117 -19.46 -12.99 6.13
C HIS A 117 -20.71 -12.63 5.32
N PHE A 118 -20.55 -12.01 4.14
CA PHE A 118 -21.64 -11.66 3.23
C PHE A 118 -21.53 -12.39 1.87
N PRO A 119 -21.26 -13.72 1.83
CA PRO A 119 -20.95 -14.43 0.59
C PRO A 119 -22.15 -14.55 -0.36
N ALA A 120 -23.37 -14.34 0.14
CA ALA A 120 -24.59 -14.38 -0.66
C ALA A 120 -24.80 -13.13 -1.53
N GLY A 121 -24.12 -12.01 -1.24
CA GLY A 121 -24.34 -10.75 -1.95
C GLY A 121 -23.08 -9.94 -2.26
N LEU A 122 -21.97 -10.21 -1.58
CA LEU A 122 -20.66 -9.60 -1.86
C LEU A 122 -19.71 -10.70 -2.34
N VAL A 123 -19.68 -10.90 -3.65
CA VAL A 123 -18.94 -11.98 -4.29
C VAL A 123 -17.79 -11.43 -5.10
N ARG A 124 -16.63 -12.09 -5.05
CA ARG A 124 -15.56 -11.93 -6.04
C ARG A 124 -15.14 -13.28 -6.57
N TYR A 125 -14.91 -13.36 -7.88
CA TYR A 125 -14.37 -14.54 -8.55
C TYR A 125 -13.20 -14.17 -9.49
N PRO A 126 -12.03 -14.84 -9.38
CA PRO A 126 -11.64 -15.74 -8.29
C PRO A 126 -11.68 -15.02 -6.93
N PRO A 127 -11.85 -15.76 -5.82
CA PRO A 127 -11.98 -15.15 -4.49
C PRO A 127 -10.74 -14.32 -4.14
N TRP A 128 -10.95 -13.31 -3.28
CA TRP A 128 -9.85 -12.58 -2.67
C TRP A 128 -8.88 -13.53 -1.95
N PRO A 129 -7.57 -13.23 -1.92
CA PRO A 129 -6.67 -13.93 -1.02
C PRO A 129 -7.18 -13.78 0.43
N HIS A 130 -7.00 -14.83 1.22
CA HIS A 130 -7.48 -14.88 2.62
C HIS A 130 -6.80 -13.85 3.53
N GLU A 131 -5.67 -13.29 3.09
CA GLU A 131 -4.94 -12.24 3.79
C GLU A 131 -4.93 -10.96 2.97
N LEU A 132 -5.00 -9.82 3.67
CA LEU A 132 -4.70 -8.55 3.06
C LEU A 132 -3.21 -8.54 2.69
N GLU A 133 -2.92 -8.49 1.39
CA GLU A 133 -1.56 -8.42 0.86
C GLU A 133 -1.25 -7.04 0.29
N ILE A 134 -0.05 -6.55 0.55
CA ILE A 134 0.52 -5.31 0.02
C ILE A 134 1.76 -5.69 -0.78
N ALA A 135 1.74 -5.52 -2.11
CA ALA A 135 2.84 -5.98 -2.98
C ALA A 135 3.22 -7.48 -2.78
N GLY A 136 2.26 -8.35 -2.46
CA GLY A 136 2.53 -9.76 -2.14
C GLY A 136 3.12 -9.99 -0.73
N ILE A 137 3.21 -8.95 0.09
CA ILE A 137 3.59 -9.04 1.49
C ILE A 137 2.31 -9.06 2.32
N ALA A 138 2.12 -10.13 3.09
CA ALA A 138 1.02 -10.22 4.04
C ALA A 138 1.05 -9.03 5.03
N HIS A 139 -0.11 -8.46 5.34
CA HIS A 139 -0.27 -7.41 6.35
C HIS A 139 0.39 -7.81 7.69
N SER A 140 0.29 -9.09 8.06
CA SER A 140 0.94 -9.66 9.25
C SER A 140 2.48 -9.60 9.21
N ALA A 141 3.09 -9.74 8.03
CA ALA A 141 4.53 -9.59 7.86
C ALA A 141 4.97 -8.13 8.00
N LEU A 142 4.19 -7.18 7.46
CA LEU A 142 4.45 -5.76 7.62
C LEU A 142 4.31 -5.31 9.09
N ALA A 143 3.27 -5.80 9.78
CA ALA A 143 3.09 -5.54 11.22
C ALA A 143 4.27 -6.08 12.05
N ARG A 144 4.78 -7.28 11.73
CA ARG A 144 5.99 -7.84 12.36
C ARG A 144 7.24 -7.03 12.08
N PHE A 145 7.38 -6.47 10.88
CA PHE A 145 8.50 -5.60 10.54
C PHE A 145 8.46 -4.31 11.39
N VAL A 146 7.31 -3.64 11.45
CA VAL A 146 7.15 -2.42 12.25
C VAL A 146 7.40 -2.67 13.74
N ALA A 147 6.95 -3.81 14.27
CA ALA A 147 7.18 -4.19 15.66
C ALA A 147 8.66 -4.47 15.99
N GLN A 148 9.51 -4.75 14.99
CA GLN A 148 10.95 -4.97 15.16
C GLN A 148 11.78 -3.68 15.09
N VAL A 149 11.20 -2.59 14.60
CA VAL A 149 11.87 -1.29 14.60
C VAL A 149 12.01 -0.82 16.06
N PRO A 150 13.21 -0.40 16.50
CA PRO A 150 13.37 0.05 17.88
C PRO A 150 12.44 1.22 18.20
N ASP A 151 12.04 1.32 19.47
CA ASP A 151 11.10 2.33 19.91
C ASP A 151 11.64 3.76 19.69
N GLY A 152 10.76 4.68 19.30
CA GLY A 152 11.08 6.08 19.07
C GLY A 152 11.90 6.37 17.81
N GLN A 153 11.99 5.42 16.88
CA GLN A 153 12.80 5.54 15.67
C GLN A 153 12.01 5.94 14.42
N THR A 154 12.74 6.46 13.44
CA THR A 154 12.18 6.91 12.16
C THR A 154 12.63 6.03 10.99
N LEU A 155 11.72 5.72 10.07
CA LEU A 155 12.01 5.12 8.77
C LEU A 155 11.82 6.16 7.67
N VAL A 156 12.71 6.19 6.69
CA VAL A 156 12.64 7.14 5.56
C VAL A 156 12.78 6.40 4.23
N LEU A 157 11.90 6.70 3.29
CA LEU A 157 12.01 6.29 1.89
C LEU A 157 11.93 7.53 1.01
N GLY A 158 12.97 7.78 0.23
CA GLY A 158 12.99 8.78 -0.84
C GLY A 158 13.22 8.10 -2.19
N VAL A 159 12.31 8.31 -3.13
CA VAL A 159 12.40 7.77 -4.49
C VAL A 159 12.51 8.94 -5.46
N PHE A 160 13.49 8.91 -6.35
CA PHE A 160 13.80 10.02 -7.27
C PHE A 160 13.64 9.63 -8.73
N GLU A 161 13.15 10.56 -9.54
CA GLU A 161 13.15 10.46 -11.00
C GLU A 161 14.06 11.56 -11.56
N GLY A 162 15.31 11.18 -11.87
CA GLY A 162 16.37 12.15 -12.14
C GLY A 162 16.68 12.97 -10.89
N ASP A 163 16.45 14.27 -11.01
CA ASP A 163 16.78 15.32 -10.03
C ASP A 163 15.56 15.76 -9.21
N GLU A 164 14.42 15.12 -9.39
CA GLU A 164 13.18 15.40 -8.69
C GLU A 164 12.79 14.25 -7.77
N ILE A 165 12.21 14.60 -6.62
CA ILE A 165 11.60 13.60 -5.75
C ILE A 165 10.32 13.10 -6.41
N TRP A 166 10.30 11.80 -6.71
CA TRP A 166 9.15 11.14 -7.31
C TRP A 166 8.13 10.75 -6.24
N ALA A 167 8.61 10.26 -5.10
CA ALA A 167 7.81 10.06 -3.90
C ALA A 167 8.67 10.00 -2.63
N CYS A 168 8.09 10.41 -1.50
CA CYS A 168 8.70 10.31 -0.19
C CYS A 168 7.71 9.79 0.84
N VAL A 169 8.18 8.95 1.76
CA VAL A 169 7.44 8.63 2.98
C VAL A 169 8.40 8.54 4.16
N ILE A 170 8.02 9.22 5.25
CA ILE A 170 8.71 9.20 6.53
C ILE A 170 7.73 8.65 7.56
N CYS A 171 8.13 7.61 8.29
CA CYS A 171 7.32 6.99 9.32
C CYS A 171 8.03 7.05 10.67
N ARG A 172 7.39 7.63 11.70
CA ARG A 172 7.88 7.53 13.08
C ARG A 172 7.18 6.39 13.79
N ILE A 173 7.96 5.54 14.45
CA ILE A 173 7.47 4.37 15.17
C ILE A 173 7.66 4.57 16.67
N VAL A 174 6.57 4.47 17.43
CA VAL A 174 6.55 4.55 18.90
C VAL A 174 5.66 3.43 19.44
N SER A 175 6.15 2.71 20.44
CA SER A 175 5.51 1.57 21.09
C SER A 175 5.01 0.52 20.08
N GLY A 176 5.82 0.21 19.07
CA GLY A 176 5.51 -0.75 18.01
C GLY A 176 4.42 -0.29 17.03
N ARG A 177 4.07 1.00 17.02
CA ARG A 177 3.06 1.60 16.15
C ARG A 177 3.63 2.76 15.35
N ILE A 178 3.16 2.92 14.11
CA ILE A 178 3.38 4.12 13.31
C ILE A 178 2.51 5.23 13.89
N VAL A 179 3.14 6.28 14.41
CA VAL A 179 2.47 7.44 15.03
C VAL A 179 2.56 8.70 14.16
N LEU A 180 3.42 8.68 13.14
CA LEU A 180 3.55 9.75 12.15
C LEU A 180 3.76 9.14 10.77
N ILE A 181 3.09 9.69 9.77
CA ILE A 181 3.37 9.49 8.35
C ILE A 181 3.53 10.87 7.72
N ALA A 182 4.67 11.14 7.10
CA ALA A 182 4.98 12.45 6.55
C ALA A 182 5.62 12.41 5.15
N GLY A 183 5.43 13.48 4.39
CA GLY A 183 6.13 13.74 3.13
C GLY A 183 7.45 14.50 3.33
N SER A 184 8.15 14.79 2.23
CA SER A 184 9.43 15.51 2.25
C SER A 184 9.30 16.99 2.61
N ASP A 185 8.18 17.61 2.27
CA ASP A 185 8.07 19.07 2.21
C ASP A 185 8.13 19.72 3.59
N SER A 186 7.69 19.01 4.64
CA SER A 186 7.84 19.45 6.03
C SER A 186 9.30 19.59 6.50
N PHE A 187 10.24 18.93 5.82
CA PHE A 187 11.62 18.77 6.27
C PHE A 187 12.65 19.31 5.27
N LEU A 188 12.19 19.80 4.12
CA LEU A 188 13.02 20.50 3.17
C LEU A 188 13.36 21.88 3.74
N ALA A 189 14.62 22.05 4.16
CA ALA A 189 15.11 23.38 4.51
C ALA A 189 15.07 24.29 3.27
N GLU A 190 14.84 25.59 3.48
CA GLU A 190 14.87 26.58 2.40
C GLU A 190 16.19 26.47 1.62
N GLY A 191 16.10 26.27 0.30
CA GLY A 191 17.26 26.17 -0.60
C GLY A 191 17.85 24.77 -0.78
N VAL A 192 17.30 23.73 -0.15
CA VAL A 192 17.69 22.33 -0.45
C VAL A 192 17.13 21.92 -1.81
N HIS A 193 18.02 21.64 -2.75
CA HIS A 193 17.67 21.18 -4.10
C HIS A 193 18.02 19.70 -4.27
N TRP A 194 17.08 18.93 -4.83
CA TRP A 194 17.24 17.49 -5.08
C TRP A 194 18.13 17.14 -6.28
N ALA A 195 18.64 18.14 -7.01
CA ALA A 195 19.47 17.96 -8.20
C ALA A 195 20.72 17.11 -7.99
N ARG A 196 21.13 16.88 -6.74
CA ARG A 196 22.20 15.96 -6.37
C ARG A 196 21.82 15.18 -5.12
N TRP A 197 20.63 14.59 -5.09
CA TRP A 197 20.08 13.92 -3.91
C TRP A 197 21.05 12.90 -3.25
N ILE A 198 21.91 12.23 -4.03
CA ILE A 198 22.94 11.31 -3.50
C ILE A 198 23.97 12.02 -2.62
N GLU A 199 24.23 13.29 -2.89
CA GLU A 199 25.15 14.13 -2.15
C GLU A 199 24.43 14.89 -1.03
N THR A 200 23.18 15.28 -1.25
CA THR A 200 22.41 16.14 -0.33
C THR A 200 21.48 15.38 0.62
N TYR A 201 21.28 14.06 0.48
CA TYR A 201 20.37 13.31 1.35
C TYR A 201 20.70 13.43 2.85
N LYS A 202 21.97 13.65 3.21
CA LYS A 202 22.39 13.81 4.61
C LYS A 202 21.85 15.08 5.24
N GLU A 203 21.77 16.17 4.47
CA GLU A 203 21.19 17.44 4.94
C GLU A 203 19.70 17.26 5.20
N PHE A 204 18.99 16.58 4.29
CA PHE A 204 17.60 16.22 4.49
C PHE A 204 17.41 15.29 5.71
N LEU A 205 18.23 14.25 5.87
CA LEU A 205 18.16 13.37 7.03
C LEU A 205 18.42 14.12 8.34
N ALA A 206 19.31 15.11 8.34
CA ALA A 206 19.56 15.95 9.52
C ALA A 206 18.31 16.79 9.87
N SER A 207 17.60 17.33 8.88
CA SER A 207 16.32 18.01 9.11
C SER A 207 15.24 17.07 9.65
N VAL A 208 15.14 15.85 9.11
CA VAL A 208 14.23 14.81 9.61
C VAL A 208 14.59 14.44 11.04
N GLU A 209 15.87 14.21 11.35
CA GLU A 209 16.35 13.88 12.69
C GLU A 209 16.00 14.99 13.69
N ALA A 210 16.22 16.25 13.33
CA ALA A 210 15.92 17.40 14.19
C ALA A 210 14.42 17.55 14.48
N ALA A 211 13.56 17.25 13.50
CA ALA A 211 12.11 17.45 13.63
C ALA A 211 11.37 16.25 14.23
N VAL A 212 11.76 15.02 13.86
CA VAL A 212 11.01 13.81 14.17
C VAL A 212 11.87 12.69 14.75
N GLY A 213 13.16 12.92 15.05
CA GLY A 213 14.06 11.97 15.70
C GLY A 213 14.88 11.09 14.77
N GLU A 214 15.90 10.42 15.34
CA GLU A 214 16.94 9.68 14.59
C GLU A 214 16.35 8.65 13.60
N PRO A 215 16.76 8.70 12.32
CA PRO A 215 16.44 7.68 11.34
C PRO A 215 17.13 6.35 11.68
N TYR A 216 16.35 5.33 12.02
CA TYR A 216 16.86 3.96 12.17
C TYR A 216 17.28 3.38 10.82
N PHE A 217 16.48 3.68 9.79
CA PHE A 217 16.73 3.24 8.43
C PHE A 217 16.24 4.30 7.45
N ALA A 218 17.07 4.64 6.47
CA ALA A 218 16.66 5.43 5.32
C ALA A 218 17.11 4.76 4.02
N LEU A 219 16.23 4.73 3.02
CA LEU A 219 16.54 4.34 1.66
C LEU A 219 16.25 5.52 0.73
N PHE A 220 17.27 6.01 0.03
CA PHE A 220 17.12 6.95 -1.08
C PHE A 220 17.52 6.24 -2.36
N CYS A 221 16.67 6.21 -3.38
CA CYS A 221 16.99 5.50 -4.62
C CYS A 221 16.32 6.09 -5.86
N ALA A 222 16.89 5.79 -7.02
CA ALA A 222 16.23 6.07 -8.29
C ALA A 222 14.94 5.25 -8.43
N ARG A 223 13.94 5.81 -9.11
CA ARG A 223 12.64 5.18 -9.39
C ARG A 223 12.78 3.79 -10.02
N SER A 224 13.70 3.65 -10.98
CA SER A 224 13.98 2.37 -11.63
C SER A 224 14.47 1.31 -10.65
N VAL A 225 15.30 1.69 -9.67
CA VAL A 225 15.77 0.79 -8.60
C VAL A 225 14.61 0.42 -7.69
N PHE A 226 13.81 1.40 -7.25
CA PHE A 226 12.64 1.13 -6.42
C PHE A 226 11.67 0.14 -7.08
N GLN A 227 11.37 0.34 -8.37
CA GLN A 227 10.51 -0.54 -9.15
C GLN A 227 11.05 -1.98 -9.21
N GLN A 228 12.35 -2.15 -9.40
CA GLN A 228 12.96 -3.48 -9.37
C GLN A 228 12.96 -4.07 -7.95
N LEU A 229 13.23 -3.27 -6.92
CA LEU A 229 13.23 -3.72 -5.52
C LEU A 229 11.87 -4.25 -5.09
N ILE A 230 10.77 -3.73 -5.61
CA ILE A 230 9.43 -4.23 -5.25
C ILE A 230 9.04 -5.48 -6.03
N THR A 231 9.52 -5.66 -7.28
CA THR A 231 9.14 -6.81 -8.13
C THR A 231 10.07 -8.01 -8.06
N GLU A 232 11.37 -7.79 -7.87
CA GLU A 232 12.38 -8.85 -7.96
C GLU A 232 12.50 -9.66 -6.66
N GLU A 233 12.84 -10.95 -6.76
CA GLU A 233 13.08 -11.82 -5.59
C GLU A 233 14.45 -11.54 -4.94
N ARG A 234 15.48 -11.25 -5.75
CA ARG A 234 16.85 -11.01 -5.29
C ARG A 234 17.07 -9.55 -4.86
N LYS A 235 16.23 -9.06 -3.95
CA LYS A 235 16.19 -7.64 -3.52
C LYS A 235 17.53 -7.16 -2.95
N TRP A 236 18.23 -8.00 -2.19
CA TRP A 236 19.47 -7.62 -1.54
C TRP A 236 20.64 -7.41 -2.52
N ASP A 237 20.84 -8.35 -3.45
CA ASP A 237 21.87 -8.22 -4.48
C ASP A 237 21.62 -6.98 -5.35
N LEU A 238 20.35 -6.75 -5.70
CA LEU A 238 19.92 -5.60 -6.47
C LEU A 238 20.20 -4.27 -5.76
N LEU A 239 19.92 -4.21 -4.45
CA LEU A 239 20.20 -3.03 -3.64
C LEU A 239 21.71 -2.76 -3.57
N LEU A 240 22.53 -3.78 -3.30
CA LEU A 240 23.98 -3.65 -3.22
C LEU A 240 24.60 -3.17 -4.54
N ASP A 241 24.16 -3.73 -5.67
CA ASP A 241 24.63 -3.29 -6.98
C ASP A 241 24.18 -1.87 -7.32
N SER A 242 22.96 -1.50 -6.91
CA SER A 242 22.44 -0.13 -7.09
C SER A 242 23.23 0.89 -6.26
N ILE A 243 23.65 0.53 -5.04
CA ILE A 243 24.53 1.38 -4.22
C ILE A 243 25.89 1.57 -4.90
N ARG A 244 26.50 0.50 -5.41
CA ARG A 244 27.79 0.57 -6.14
C ARG A 244 27.70 1.47 -7.37
N ARG A 245 26.57 1.47 -8.06
CA ARG A 245 26.29 2.31 -9.24
C ARG A 245 25.85 3.73 -8.91
N LYS A 246 25.79 4.11 -7.62
CA LYS A 246 25.25 5.40 -7.18
C LYS A 246 23.83 5.63 -7.71
N GLN A 247 22.98 4.62 -7.58
CA GLN A 247 21.55 4.70 -7.89
C GLN A 247 20.69 4.47 -6.64
N ALA A 248 21.32 4.11 -5.52
CA ALA A 248 20.71 3.98 -4.21
C ALA A 248 21.70 4.37 -3.10
N VAL A 249 21.16 4.80 -1.97
CA VAL A 249 21.87 5.09 -0.73
C VAL A 249 21.04 4.56 0.43
N VAL A 250 21.71 3.94 1.40
CA VAL A 250 21.10 3.45 2.63
C VAL A 250 21.76 4.10 3.84
N TYR A 251 20.95 4.51 4.83
CA TYR A 251 21.39 4.99 6.13
C TYR A 251 20.82 4.10 7.24
N PRO A 252 21.60 3.74 8.28
CA PRO A 252 23.06 3.86 8.31
C PRO A 252 23.69 3.02 7.17
N THR A 253 24.90 3.37 6.74
CA THR A 253 25.57 2.68 5.62
C THR A 253 25.65 1.16 5.86
N VAL A 254 25.64 0.37 4.78
CA VAL A 254 25.61 -1.10 4.84
C VAL A 254 26.72 -1.71 5.71
N GLU A 255 27.89 -1.06 5.78
CA GLU A 255 29.00 -1.45 6.67
C GLU A 255 28.68 -1.32 8.17
N ARG A 256 27.80 -0.38 8.54
CA ARG A 256 27.27 -0.23 9.90
C ARG A 256 26.17 -1.25 10.22
N LEU A 257 25.43 -1.72 9.20
CA LEU A 257 24.41 -2.76 9.39
C LEU A 257 25.04 -4.12 9.68
N SER A 258 26.11 -4.50 8.96
CA SER A 258 26.83 -5.77 9.17
C SER A 258 27.63 -5.83 10.48
N SER A 259 27.91 -4.67 11.10
CA SER A 259 28.57 -4.59 12.41
C SER A 259 27.57 -4.57 13.58
N ARG A 260 26.32 -4.12 13.38
CA ARG A 260 25.25 -4.23 14.39
C ARG A 260 24.73 -5.67 14.54
N GLU A 261 24.70 -6.46 13.47
CA GLU A 261 24.34 -7.90 13.53
C GLU A 261 25.39 -8.77 14.24
N ARG A 262 26.63 -8.27 14.42
CA ARG A 262 27.68 -8.97 15.19
C ARG A 262 27.65 -8.68 16.69
N VAL A 263 26.75 -7.81 17.15
CA VAL A 263 26.64 -7.40 18.57
C VAL A 263 25.25 -7.76 19.15
N LYS A 264 24.47 -8.58 18.45
CA LYS A 264 23.29 -9.28 18.98
C LYS A 264 23.45 -10.77 18.79
#